data_AF-U4VCA0-F1
#
_entry.id   AF-U4VCA0-F1
#
_cell.length_a   1.000
_cell.length_b   1.000
_cell.length_c   1.000
_cell.angle_alpha   90.00
_cell.angle_beta   90.00
_cell.angle_gamma   90.00
#
_symmetry.space_group_name_H-M   'P 1'
#
loop_
_entity.id
_entity.type
_entity.pdbx_description
1 polymer ?
#
loop_
_entity_poly.entity_id
_entity_poly.type
_entity_poly.pdbx_seq_one_letter_code
_entity_poly.pdbx_strand_id
1 'polypeptide(L)'
;MLAREAGWPVLSGWVGLSLALYIIVGAFWLPVVWMQIRLRNMARLAAREGKALPAAYHRLYRWWFAFGFPAFAAVLAIIWLMLTKPSI
;
A
#
# COMPACT_ATOMS: atom_id res chain seq x y z
N MET A 1 20.02 25.10 20.72
CA MET A 1 18.73 24.40 20.83
C MET A 1 17.69 25.20 20.06
N LEU A 2 16.60 24.53 19.67
CA LEU A 2 15.33 25.08 19.20
C LEU A 2 15.21 25.18 17.68
N ALA A 3 14.78 24.05 17.11
CA ALA A 3 14.27 23.81 15.76
C ALA A 3 13.10 24.74 15.33
N ARG A 4 13.26 26.06 15.53
CA ARG A 4 12.23 27.09 15.40
C ARG A 4 12.65 28.26 14.49
N GLU A 5 13.88 28.26 13.97
CA GLU A 5 14.42 29.36 13.15
C GLU A 5 14.28 29.16 11.64
N ALA A 6 13.93 27.96 11.18
CA ALA A 6 13.45 27.81 9.82
C ALA A 6 11.98 28.24 9.81
N GLY A 7 11.70 29.52 9.54
CA GLY A 7 10.38 30.05 9.18
C GLY A 7 9.80 29.44 7.89
N TRP A 8 10.19 28.23 7.56
CA TRP A 8 9.55 27.37 6.60
C TRP A 8 8.39 26.69 7.32
N PRO A 9 7.16 26.81 6.81
CA PRO A 9 6.08 25.99 7.32
C PRO A 9 6.53 24.55 7.08
N VAL A 10 6.86 23.85 8.14
CA VAL A 10 7.06 22.39 8.13
C VAL A 10 5.73 21.67 7.76
N LEU A 11 4.65 22.47 7.74
CA LEU A 11 3.32 22.28 7.15
C LEU A 11 3.18 22.88 5.72
N SER A 12 4.26 23.12 4.99
CA SER A 12 4.20 23.48 3.56
C SER A 12 3.44 22.36 2.85
N GLY A 13 2.40 22.72 2.09
CA GLY A 13 1.27 21.82 1.76
C GLY A 13 1.66 20.44 1.24
N TRP A 14 2.83 20.31 0.61
CA TRP A 14 3.39 19.04 0.13
C TRP A 14 3.73 18.02 1.24
N VAL A 15 4.18 18.43 2.44
CA VAL A 15 4.52 17.51 3.54
C VAL A 15 3.24 16.90 4.13
N GLY A 16 2.23 17.74 4.38
CA GLY A 16 0.92 17.28 4.85
C GLY A 16 0.23 16.36 3.84
N LEU A 17 0.30 16.72 2.54
CA LEU A 17 -0.24 15.90 1.46
C LEU A 17 0.53 14.58 1.30
N SER A 18 1.86 14.59 1.44
CA SER A 18 2.69 13.38 1.43
C SER A 18 2.36 12.45 2.60
N LEU A 19 2.13 12.98 3.80
CA LEU A 19 1.74 12.21 4.98
C LEU A 19 0.34 11.59 4.83
N ALA A 20 -0.62 12.37 4.33
CA ALA A 20 -1.97 11.87 4.03
C ALA A 20 -1.93 10.76 2.98
N LEU A 21 -1.17 10.93 1.91
CA LEU A 21 -0.93 9.88 0.91
C LEU A 21 -0.25 8.66 1.52
N TYR A 22 0.72 8.83 2.44
CA TYR A 22 1.38 7.73 3.12
C TYR A 22 0.39 6.89 3.95
N ILE A 23 -0.52 7.56 4.67
CA ILE A 23 -1.59 6.88 5.43
C ILE A 23 -2.51 6.13 4.48
N ILE A 24 -2.91 6.75 3.36
CA ILE A 24 -3.75 6.12 2.34
C ILE A 24 -3.03 4.89 1.76
N VAL A 25 -1.76 5.00 1.38
CA VAL A 25 -0.96 3.89 0.86
C VAL A 25 -0.83 2.78 1.89
N GLY A 26 -0.52 3.12 3.15
CA GLY A 26 -0.47 2.15 4.25
C GLY A 26 -1.81 1.44 4.47
N ALA A 27 -2.91 2.19 4.42
CA ALA A 27 -4.27 1.65 4.54
C ALA A 27 -4.63 0.72 3.37
N PHE A 28 -4.18 1.02 2.14
CA PHE A 28 -4.35 0.12 0.99
C PHE A 28 -3.36 -1.05 0.98
N TRP A 29 -2.22 -0.93 1.65
CA TRP A 29 -1.20 -1.98 1.74
C TRP A 29 -1.58 -3.09 2.74
N LEU A 30 -2.21 -2.74 3.87
CA LEU A 30 -2.67 -3.70 4.88
C LEU A 30 -3.58 -4.82 4.31
N PRO A 31 -4.63 -4.52 3.52
CA PRO A 31 -5.46 -5.53 2.86
C PRO A 31 -4.67 -6.44 1.93
N VAL A 32 -3.71 -5.89 1.18
CA VAL A 32 -2.88 -6.62 0.22
C VAL A 32 -2.03 -7.67 0.94
N VAL A 33 -1.36 -7.29 2.02
CA VAL A 33 -0.54 -8.21 2.83
C VAL A 33 -1.41 -9.30 3.47
N TRP A 34 -2.57 -8.92 4.00
CA TRP A 34 -3.51 -9.88 4.57
C TRP A 34 -3.99 -10.92 3.53
N MET A 35 -4.31 -10.47 2.31
CA MET A 35 -4.67 -11.35 1.20
C MET A 35 -3.51 -12.29 0.80
N GLN A 36 -2.26 -11.81 0.78
CA GLN A 36 -1.08 -12.66 0.51
C GLN A 36 -0.92 -13.76 1.57
N ILE A 37 -1.05 -13.42 2.86
CA ILE A 37 -0.96 -14.38 3.95
C ILE A 37 -2.07 -15.44 3.82
N ARG A 38 -3.28 -15.00 3.46
CA ARG A 38 -4.42 -15.90 3.29
C ARG A 38 -4.25 -16.85 2.10
N LEU A 39 -3.78 -16.35 0.95
CA LEU A 39 -3.42 -17.18 -0.20
C LEU A 39 -2.34 -18.21 0.18
N ARG A 40 -1.29 -17.79 0.90
CA ARG A 40 -0.23 -18.69 1.39
C ARG A 40 -0.77 -19.78 2.31
N ASN A 41 -1.66 -19.42 3.23
CA ASN A 41 -2.26 -20.38 4.16
C ASN A 41 -3.14 -21.40 3.42
N MET A 42 -3.93 -20.96 2.44
CA MET A 42 -4.74 -21.86 1.60
C MET A 42 -3.86 -22.80 0.78
N ALA A 43 -2.80 -22.29 0.15
CA ALA A 43 -1.86 -23.12 -0.61
C ALA A 43 -1.14 -24.13 0.29
N ARG A 44 -0.72 -23.73 1.49
CA ARG A 44 -0.11 -24.64 2.48
C ARG A 44 -1.09 -25.71 2.96
N LEU A 45 -2.35 -25.37 3.19
CA LEU A 45 -3.37 -26.34 3.59
C LEU A 45 -3.63 -27.36 2.47
N ALA A 46 -3.78 -26.89 1.23
CA ALA A 46 -3.96 -27.75 0.06
C ALA A 46 -2.75 -28.69 -0.15
N ALA A 47 -1.53 -28.17 0.00
CA ALA A 47 -0.31 -28.97 -0.06
C ALA A 47 -0.21 -30.01 1.06
N ARG A 48 -0.67 -29.70 2.27
CA ARG A 48 -0.70 -30.65 3.40
C ARG A 48 -1.75 -31.74 3.23
N GLU A 49 -2.92 -31.39 2.68
CA GLU A 49 -4.01 -32.35 2.46
C GLU A 49 -3.86 -33.13 1.14
N GLY A 50 -2.85 -32.81 0.31
CA GLY A 50 -2.67 -33.42 -1.01
C GLY A 50 -3.80 -33.10 -1.99
N LYS A 51 -4.54 -32.00 -1.77
CA LYS A 51 -5.68 -31.59 -2.59
C LYS A 51 -5.29 -30.50 -3.57
N ALA A 52 -6.01 -30.44 -4.68
CA ALA A 52 -5.89 -29.33 -5.63
C ALA A 52 -6.26 -27.98 -4.96
N LEU A 53 -5.71 -26.88 -5.47
CA LEU A 53 -5.99 -25.55 -4.94
C LEU A 53 -7.49 -25.24 -5.02
N PRO A 54 -8.13 -24.77 -3.93
CA PRO A 54 -9.55 -24.46 -3.93
C PRO A 54 -9.90 -23.34 -4.92
N ALA A 55 -11.07 -23.38 -5.55
CA ALA A 55 -11.56 -22.29 -6.40
C ALA A 55 -11.62 -20.92 -5.67
N ALA A 56 -11.79 -20.95 -4.35
CA ALA A 56 -11.71 -19.76 -3.49
C ALA A 56 -10.33 -19.07 -3.55
N TYR A 57 -9.24 -19.82 -3.72
CA TYR A 57 -7.89 -19.28 -3.93
C TYR A 57 -7.84 -18.43 -5.20
N HIS A 58 -8.36 -18.94 -6.32
CA HIS A 58 -8.36 -18.21 -7.59
C HIS A 58 -9.21 -16.94 -7.52
N ARG A 59 -10.37 -16.97 -6.84
CA ARG A 59 -11.18 -15.77 -6.60
C ARG A 59 -10.41 -14.74 -5.77
N LEU A 60 -9.81 -15.16 -4.65
CA LEU A 60 -9.04 -14.28 -3.79
C LEU A 60 -7.80 -13.72 -4.49
N TYR A 61 -7.15 -14.51 -5.36
CA TYR A 61 -6.03 -14.08 -6.18
C TYR A 61 -6.43 -12.98 -7.15
N ARG A 62 -7.60 -13.07 -7.80
CA ARG A 62 -8.11 -12.00 -8.68
C ARG A 62 -8.38 -10.71 -7.91
N TRP A 63 -8.98 -10.81 -6.72
CA TRP A 63 -9.17 -9.64 -5.85
C TRP A 63 -7.84 -9.06 -5.40
N TRP A 64 -6.90 -9.89 -4.97
CA TRP A 64 -5.55 -9.48 -4.61
C TRP A 64 -4.84 -8.77 -5.76
N PHE A 65 -4.96 -9.29 -6.98
CA PHE A 65 -4.39 -8.67 -8.17
C PHE A 65 -5.02 -7.31 -8.47
N ALA A 66 -6.35 -7.22 -8.38
CA ALA A 66 -7.09 -5.97 -8.56
C ALA A 66 -6.74 -4.93 -7.48
N PHE A 67 -6.48 -5.35 -6.23
CA PHE A 67 -6.04 -4.50 -5.13
C PHE A 67 -4.54 -4.17 -5.16
N GLY A 68 -3.72 -4.97 -5.84
CA GLY A 68 -2.31 -4.69 -6.05
C GLY A 68 -2.06 -3.46 -6.93
N PHE A 69 -2.92 -3.25 -7.94
CA PHE A 69 -2.89 -2.08 -8.81
C PHE A 69 -3.03 -0.73 -8.07
N PRO A 70 -4.06 -0.51 -7.22
CA PRO A 70 -4.20 0.74 -6.48
C PRO A 70 -3.06 0.96 -5.49
N ALA A 71 -2.51 -0.09 -4.87
CA ALA A 71 -1.33 0.05 -4.01
C ALA A 71 -0.10 0.55 -4.80
N PHE A 72 0.17 -0.03 -5.97
CA PHE A 72 1.29 0.39 -6.82
C PHE A 72 1.08 1.79 -7.40
N ALA A 73 -0.13 2.09 -7.88
CA ALA A 73 -0.50 3.41 -8.38
C ALA A 73 -0.37 4.48 -7.30
N ALA A 74 -0.70 4.16 -6.05
CA ALA A 74 -0.59 5.10 -4.95
C ALA A 74 0.87 5.35 -4.53
N VAL A 75 1.75 4.34 -4.60
CA VAL A 75 3.21 4.55 -4.46
C VAL A 75 3.76 5.43 -5.59
N LEU A 76 3.36 5.18 -6.85
CA LEU A 76 3.71 6.03 -7.99
C LEU A 76 3.20 7.47 -7.79
N ALA A 77 1.99 7.64 -7.26
CA ALA A 77 1.43 8.96 -6.96
C ALA A 77 2.24 9.68 -5.85
N ILE A 78 2.65 8.98 -4.79
CA ILE A 78 3.57 9.53 -3.77
C ILE A 78 4.88 9.97 -4.40
N ILE A 79 5.53 9.09 -5.16
CA ILE A 79 6.83 9.37 -5.79
C ILE A 79 6.69 10.55 -6.75
N TRP A 80 5.62 10.59 -7.56
CA TRP A 80 5.33 11.69 -8.45
C TRP A 80 5.11 12.99 -7.67
N LEU A 81 4.42 12.97 -6.54
CA LEU A 81 4.23 14.13 -5.67
C LEU A 81 5.55 14.61 -5.04
N MET A 82 6.41 13.68 -4.61
CA MET A 82 7.74 13.97 -4.08
C MET A 82 8.69 14.51 -5.16
N LEU A 83 8.52 14.12 -6.42
CA LEU A 83 9.30 14.60 -7.56
C LEU A 83 8.84 15.97 -8.06
N THR A 84 7.52 16.14 -8.21
CA THR A 84 6.93 17.41 -8.63
C THR A 84 7.06 18.49 -7.58
N LYS A 85 7.32 18.12 -6.30
CA LYS A 85 7.45 19.01 -5.13
C LYS A 85 6.62 20.28 -5.36
N PRO A 86 5.29 20.15 -5.52
CA PRO A 86 4.49 21.28 -5.95
C PRO A 86 4.72 22.40 -4.93
N SER A 87 5.45 23.43 -5.39
CA SER A 87 5.76 24.62 -4.62
C SER A 87 4.50 25.46 -4.59
N ILE A 88 3.54 25.01 -3.80
CA ILE A 88 2.37 25.78 -3.40
C ILE A 88 2.75 26.56 -2.15
#